data_AF-A0A3N5R3M4-F1
#
_entry.id   AF-A0A3N5R3M4-F1
#
_cell.length_a   1.000
_cell.length_b   1.000
_cell.length_c   1.000
_cell.angle_alpha   90.00
_cell.angle_beta   90.00
_cell.angle_gamma   90.00
#
_symmetry.space_group_name_H-M   'P 1'
#
loop_
_entity.id
_entity.type
_entity.pdbx_description
1 polymer ?
#
loop_
_entity_poly.entity_id
_entity_poly.type
_entity_poly.pdbx_seq_one_letter_code
_entity_poly.pdbx_strand_id
1 'polypeptide(L)' 'MIEQAESVLRELGLTQCRVRHHGPLARIEILENDFEKILLPAVRNRVSEQFRCIGYHYVTLDLGGFISGSLNRVLNPE' A
#
# COMPACT_ATOMS: atom_id res chain seq x y z
N MET A 1 -11.52 -2.27 6.56
CA MET A 1 -10.44 -2.87 5.74
C MET A 1 -9.44 -1.82 5.28
N ILE A 2 -9.82 -0.87 4.40
CA ILE A 2 -8.90 0.17 3.86
C ILE A 2 -8.30 1.03 4.98
N GLU A 3 -9.13 1.67 5.81
CA GLU A 3 -8.65 2.56 6.89
C GLU A 3 -7.76 1.82 7.90
N GLN A 4 -8.10 0.57 8.23
CA GLN A 4 -7.29 -0.28 9.11
C GLN A 4 -5.92 -0.57 8.49
N ALA A 5 -5.90 -0.91 7.20
CA ALA A 5 -4.67 -1.16 6.46
C ALA A 5 -3.78 0.08 6.37
N GLU A 6 -4.38 1.26 6.12
CA GLU A 6 -3.65 2.53 6.16
C GLU A 6 -3.12 2.87 7.56
N SER A 7 -3.86 2.55 8.64
CA SER A 7 -3.38 2.72 10.02
C SER A 7 -2.10 1.91 10.26
N VAL A 8 -2.08 0.64 9.84
CA VAL A 8 -0.89 -0.23 9.96
C VAL A 8 0.31 0.39 9.25
N LEU A 9 0.13 0.92 8.04
CA LEU A 9 1.20 1.58 7.30
C LEU A 9 1.70 2.84 8.03
N ARG A 10 0.78 3.67 8.54
CA ARG A 10 1.12 4.88 9.31
C ARG A 10 1.88 4.56 10.60
N GLU A 11 1.48 3.51 11.33
CA GLU A 11 2.16 3.04 12.55
C GLU A 11 3.59 2.55 12.27
N LEU A 12 3.82 1.98 11.09
CA LEU A 12 5.16 1.63 10.60
C LEU A 12 5.93 2.86 10.09
N GLY A 13 5.33 4.05 10.17
CA GLY A 13 5.90 5.33 9.76
C GLY A 13 5.90 5.55 8.25
N LEU A 14 4.97 4.93 7.50
CA LEU A 14 4.67 5.23 6.10
C LEU A 14 3.47 6.19 6.08
N THR A 15 3.73 7.47 6.33
CA THR A 15 2.68 8.45 6.70
C THR A 15 1.87 8.94 5.49
N GLN A 16 2.53 9.13 4.35
CA GLN A 16 1.89 9.42 3.07
C GLN A 16 1.68 8.12 2.30
N CYS A 17 0.58 7.44 2.63
CA CYS A 17 0.19 6.17 2.04
C CYS A 17 -1.27 6.17 1.63
N ARG A 18 -1.60 5.28 0.69
CA ARG A 18 -2.97 4.94 0.32
C ARG A 18 -3.09 3.44 0.06
N VAL A 19 -4.20 2.86 0.48
CA VAL A 19 -4.52 1.47 0.15
C VAL A 19 -5.67 1.44 -0.85
N ARG A 20 -5.42 0.94 -2.06
CA ARG A 20 -6.46 0.65 -3.06
C ARG A 20 -6.97 -0.76 -2.85
N HIS A 21 -8.29 -0.89 -2.75
CA HIS A 21 -8.96 -2.17 -2.60
C HIS A 21 -9.39 -2.73 -3.96
N HIS A 22 -8.98 -3.97 -4.24
CA HIS A 22 -9.35 -4.72 -5.43
C HIS A 22 -9.78 -6.14 -5.03
N GLY A 23 -10.94 -6.27 -4.39
CA GLY A 23 -11.43 -7.56 -3.88
C GLY A 23 -10.44 -8.15 -2.86
N PRO A 24 -9.83 -9.32 -3.11
CA PRO A 24 -8.88 -9.92 -2.18
C PRO A 24 -7.48 -9.26 -2.21
N LEU A 25 -7.24 -8.29 -3.10
CA LEU A 25 -5.95 -7.63 -3.27
C LEU A 25 -5.96 -6.22 -2.67
N ALA A 26 -4.91 -5.91 -1.91
CA ALA A 26 -4.55 -4.56 -1.49
C ALA A 26 -3.37 -4.05 -2.32
N ARG A 27 -3.55 -2.93 -3.02
CA ARG A 27 -2.44 -2.23 -3.67
C ARG A 27 -2.06 -1.00 -2.83
N ILE A 28 -0.82 -0.99 -2.36
CA ILE A 28 -0.23 0.05 -1.54
C ILE A 28 0.41 1.10 -2.46
N GLU A 29 0.06 2.36 -2.26
CA GLU A 29 0.72 3.53 -2.86
C GLU A 29 1.41 4.29 -1.71
N ILE A 30 2.73 4.48 -1.79
CA ILE A 30 3.54 5.24 -0.80
C ILE A 30 4.52 6.17 -1.53
N LEU A 31 5.11 7.13 -0.83
CA LEU A 31 6.19 7.94 -1.41
C LEU A 31 7.37 7.06 -1.84
N GLU A 32 8.04 7.43 -2.93
CA GLU A 32 9.23 6.72 -3.43
C GLU A 32 10.35 6.66 -2.37
N ASN A 33 10.51 7.73 -1.59
CA ASN A 33 11.49 7.79 -0.49
C ASN A 33 11.24 6.74 0.61
N ASP A 34 10.04 6.17 0.67
CA ASP A 34 9.66 5.13 1.63
C ASP A 34 9.79 3.70 1.06
N PHE A 35 10.20 3.54 -0.21
CA PHE A 35 10.29 2.22 -0.85
C PHE A 35 11.33 1.32 -0.16
N GLU A 36 12.51 1.85 0.15
CA GLU A 36 13.52 1.08 0.86
C GLU A 36 12.99 0.56 2.20
N LYS A 37 12.23 1.41 2.92
CA LYS A 37 11.66 1.10 4.23
C LYS A 37 10.62 -0.02 4.15
N ILE A 38 9.67 0.04 3.21
CA ILE A 38 8.65 -1.01 3.10
C ILE A 38 9.26 -2.36 2.67
N LEU A 39 10.38 -2.34 1.94
CA LEU A 39 11.08 -3.54 1.48
C LEU A 39 11.96 -4.20 2.55
N LEU A 40 12.25 -3.52 3.66
CA LEU A 40 12.96 -4.12 4.79
C LEU A 40 12.21 -5.39 5.27
N PRO A 41 12.91 -6.52 5.51
CA PRO A 41 12.27 -7.78 5.87
C PRO A 41 11.30 -7.68 7.06
N ALA A 42 11.68 -6.93 8.10
CA ALA A 42 10.82 -6.74 9.28
C ALA A 42 9.52 -5.99 8.94
N VAL A 43 9.61 -4.95 8.12
CA VAL A 43 8.45 -4.12 7.74
C VAL A 43 7.56 -4.88 6.77
N ARG A 44 8.12 -5.44 5.68
CA ARG A 44 7.31 -6.19 4.69
C ARG A 44 6.58 -7.37 5.31
N ASN A 45 7.24 -8.12 6.21
CA ASN A 45 6.62 -9.27 6.87
C ASN A 45 5.48 -8.81 7.77
N ARG A 46 5.67 -7.71 8.51
CA ARG A 46 4.63 -7.13 9.37
C ARG A 46 3.43 -6.64 8.56
N VAL A 47 3.68 -5.96 7.43
CA VAL A 47 2.63 -5.54 6.50
C VAL A 47 1.85 -6.74 5.98
N SER A 48 2.54 -7.76 5.46
CA SER A 48 1.89 -8.97 4.92
C SER A 48 1.04 -9.69 5.97
N GLU A 49 1.55 -9.86 7.20
CA GLU A 49 0.82 -10.51 8.29
C GLU A 49 -0.44 -9.72 8.68
N GLN A 50 -0.29 -8.42 8.96
CA GLN A 50 -1.40 -7.57 9.39
C GLN A 50 -2.48 -7.44 8.31
N PHE A 51 -2.08 -7.29 7.05
CA PHE A 51 -3.03 -7.21 5.94
C PHE A 51 -3.78 -8.54 5.73
N ARG A 52 -3.13 -9.68 6.00
CA ARG A 52 -3.80 -10.99 5.98
C ARG A 52 -4.83 -11.11 7.09
N CYS A 53 -4.52 -10.64 8.31
CA CYS A 53 -5.48 -10.59 9.41
C CYS A 53 -6.68 -9.66 9.11
N ILE A 54 -6.45 -8.58 8.35
CA ILE A 54 -7.48 -7.65 7.89
C ILE A 54 -8.38 -8.29 6.80
N GLY A 55 -7.91 -9.31 6.09
CA GLY A 55 -8.67 -10.08 5.10
C GLY A 55 -8.15 -10.02 3.67
N TYR A 56 -6.97 -9.45 3.43
CA TYR A 56 -6.35 -9.45 2.10
C TYR A 56 -5.56 -10.74 1.86
N HIS A 57 -5.69 -11.32 0.67
CA HIS A 57 -4.89 -12.48 0.24
C HIS A 57 -3.59 -12.04 -0.43
N TYR A 58 -3.64 -10.90 -1.14
CA TYR A 58 -2.51 -10.36 -1.88
C TYR A 58 -2.26 -8.92 -1.46
N VAL A 59 -0.99 -8.60 -1.24
CA VAL A 59 -0.54 -7.24 -0.93
C VAL A 59 0.52 -6.88 -1.95
N THR A 60 0.31 -5.81 -2.69
CA THR A 60 1.20 -5.36 -3.77
C THR A 60 1.63 -3.92 -3.53
N LEU A 61 2.84 -3.56 -3.95
CA LEU A 61 3.31 -2.18 -3.99
C LEU A 61 3.10 -1.64 -5.41
N ASP A 62 2.47 -0.46 -5.53
CA ASP A 62 2.45 0.28 -6.80
C ASP A 62 3.83 0.89 -7.04
N LEU A 63 4.52 0.42 -8.08
CA LEU A 63 5.86 0.90 -8.42
C LEU A 63 5.87 2.35 -8.91
N GLY A 64 4.71 2.91 -9.29
CA GLY A 64 4.56 4.33 -9.60
C GLY A 64 4.42 5.22 -8.37
N GLY A 65 4.37 4.63 -7.17
CA GLY A 65 4.30 5.34 -5.90
C GLY A 65 3.03 6.15 -5.69
N PHE A 66 3.05 6.97 -4.64
CA PHE A 66 1.98 7.88 -4.28
C PHE A 66 2.12 9.20 -5.06
N ILE A 67 1.13 9.51 -5.89
CA ILE A 67 1.10 10.75 -6.67
C ILE A 67 -0.07 11.61 -6.18
N SER A 68 0.27 12.73 -5.52
CA SER A 68 -0.71 13.73 -5.09
C SER A 68 -1.43 14.32 -6.31
N GLY A 69 -2.76 14.40 -6.28
CA GLY A 69 -3.60 14.93 -7.36
C GLY A 69 -4.11 13.91 -8.40
N SER A 70 -3.77 12.63 -8.28
CA SER A 70 -4.26 11.58 -9.20
C SER A 70 -5.68 11.14 -8.86
N LEU A 71 -6.66 12.00 -9.17
CA LEU A 71 -8.07 11.61 -9.24
C LEU A 71 -8.39 10.87 -10.55
N ASN A 72 -7.45 10.77 -11.50
CA ASN A 72 -7.63 10.09 -12.78
C ASN A 72 -6.28 9.65 -13.38
N ARG A 73 -5.75 8.51 -12.94
CA ARG A 73 -4.88 7.71 -13.82
C ARG A 73 -5.57 6.39 -14.11
N VAL A 74 -6.78 6.48 -14.68
CA VAL A 74 -7.26 5.43 -15.58
C VAL A 74 -6.33 5.52 -16.78
N LEU A 75 -5.36 4.62 -16.85
CA LEU A 75 -4.56 4.44 -18.06
C LEU A 75 -5.56 4.01 -19.13
N ASN A 76 -5.92 4.91 -20.05
CA ASN A 76 -6.49 4.50 -21.32
C ASN A 76 -5.39 3.72 -22.04
N PRO A 77 -5.59 2.42 -22.32
CA PRO A 77 -4.75 1.73 -23.27
C PRO A 77 -5.13 2.24 -24.67
N GLU A 78 -4.16 2.75 -25.42
CA GLU A 78 -4.23 2.63 -26.89
C GLU A 78 -3.96 1.16 -27.27
#